data_AF-A0A1Q5DBA5-F1
#
_entry.id   AF-A0A1Q5DBA5-F1
#
_cell.length_a   1.000
_cell.length_b   1.000
_cell.length_c   1.000
_cell.angle_alpha   90.00
_cell.angle_beta   90.00
_cell.angle_gamma   90.00
#
_symmetry.space_group_name_H-M   'P 1'
#
loop_
_entity.id
_entity.type
_entity.pdbx_description
1 polymer ?
#
loop_
_entity_poly.entity_id
_entity_poly.type
_entity_poly.pdbx_seq_one_letter_code
_entity_poly.pdbx_strand_id
1 'polypeptide(L)'
;MTAVPVPARSGHCQCRHITYRVLGDPIDPHLCSCPHDTRISGAPAVLWVGFDRDGLTWTGPGGEPTWYATWPTLRRGFCPRCGTHLVSVADDSDAVMVTGFSLTDLSGTDPVGHSYRQEAAPWMAIALAQPPVNAEA
;
A
#
# COMPACT_ATOMS: atom_id res chain seq x y z
N MET A 1 -9.87 13.98 -29.87
CA MET A 1 -10.16 13.04 -28.78
C MET A 1 -9.35 13.50 -27.58
N THR A 2 -9.98 14.18 -26.63
CA THR A 2 -9.31 14.59 -25.38
C THR A 2 -9.14 13.34 -24.51
N ALA A 3 -7.90 12.98 -24.18
CA ALA A 3 -7.61 11.89 -23.27
C ALA A 3 -8.29 12.15 -21.91
N VAL A 4 -9.00 11.16 -21.38
CA VAL A 4 -9.52 11.22 -20.00
C VAL A 4 -8.29 11.27 -19.08
N PRO A 5 -8.18 12.23 -18.15
CA PRO A 5 -7.07 12.28 -17.22
C PRO A 5 -7.06 11.00 -16.38
N VAL A 6 -5.94 10.27 -16.39
CA VAL A 6 -5.76 9.11 -15.50
C VAL A 6 -5.76 9.63 -14.05
N PRO A 7 -6.58 9.07 -13.15
CA PRO A 7 -6.56 9.43 -11.74
C PRO A 7 -5.14 9.33 -11.18
N ALA A 8 -4.75 10.26 -10.31
CA ALA A 8 -3.43 10.25 -9.70
C ALA A 8 -3.53 10.58 -8.22
N ARG A 9 -2.73 9.89 -7.41
CA ARG A 9 -2.65 10.12 -5.96
C ARG A 9 -1.22 10.36 -5.55
N SER A 10 -1.05 11.17 -4.52
CA SER A 10 0.26 11.39 -3.90
C SER A 10 0.31 10.69 -2.56
N GLY A 11 1.53 10.35 -2.14
CA GLY A 11 1.79 9.88 -0.79
C GLY A 11 3.17 10.32 -0.32
N HIS A 12 3.40 10.23 0.99
CA HIS A 12 4.67 10.61 1.59
C HIS A 12 4.95 9.87 2.89
N CYS A 13 6.23 9.77 3.23
CA CYS A 13 6.63 9.36 4.57
C CYS A 13 6.33 10.45 5.62
N GLN A 14 6.43 10.11 6.90
CA GLN A 14 6.18 11.06 8.00
C GLN A 14 7.03 12.34 7.90
N CYS A 15 8.32 12.21 7.57
CA CYS A 15 9.22 13.36 7.46
C CYS A 15 9.18 14.07 6.09
N ARG A 16 8.32 13.63 5.16
CA ARG A 16 8.18 14.14 3.78
C ARG A 16 9.45 14.09 2.92
N HIS A 17 10.49 13.40 3.36
CA HIS A 17 11.72 13.24 2.57
C HIS A 17 11.49 12.34 1.35
N ILE A 18 10.73 11.26 1.53
CA ILE A 18 10.19 10.45 0.46
C ILE A 18 8.75 10.91 0.21
N THR A 19 8.49 11.30 -1.03
CA THR A 19 7.17 11.61 -1.58
C THR A 19 7.06 10.87 -2.90
N TYR A 20 5.87 10.39 -3.23
CA TYR A 20 5.62 9.62 -4.45
C TYR A 20 4.27 10.00 -5.05
N ARG A 21 4.10 9.63 -6.31
CA ARG A 21 2.84 9.69 -7.06
C ARG A 21 2.53 8.31 -7.63
N VAL A 22 1.28 7.89 -7.57
CA VAL A 22 0.75 6.70 -8.24
C VAL A 22 -0.36 7.08 -9.21
N LEU A 23 -0.57 6.25 -10.22
CA LEU A 23 -1.60 6.43 -11.25
C LEU A 23 -2.66 5.32 -11.18
N GLY A 24 -3.87 5.66 -11.61
CA GLY A 24 -5.00 4.75 -11.67
C GLY A 24 -5.83 4.71 -10.39
N ASP A 25 -6.86 3.88 -10.43
CA ASP A 25 -7.73 3.60 -9.29
C ASP A 25 -7.06 2.59 -8.34
N PRO A 26 -7.35 2.65 -7.03
CA PRO A 26 -6.81 1.72 -6.05
C PRO A 26 -7.26 0.28 -6.35
N ILE A 27 -6.30 -0.64 -6.36
CA ILE A 27 -6.49 -2.05 -6.64
C ILE A 27 -6.44 -2.82 -5.33
N ASP A 28 -7.46 -3.64 -5.07
CA ASP A 28 -7.54 -4.55 -3.91
C ASP A 28 -7.06 -3.93 -2.58
N PRO A 29 -7.70 -2.87 -2.07
CA PRO A 29 -7.38 -2.38 -0.74
C PRO A 29 -7.66 -3.48 0.29
N HIS A 30 -6.65 -3.90 1.06
CA HIS A 30 -6.82 -4.97 2.03
C HIS A 30 -5.94 -4.78 3.26
N LEU A 31 -6.43 -5.31 4.38
CA LEU A 31 -5.61 -5.43 5.59
C LEU A 31 -4.75 -6.69 5.51
N CYS A 32 -3.55 -6.66 6.09
CA CYS A 32 -2.73 -7.85 6.30
C CYS A 32 -2.21 -7.89 7.73
N SER A 33 -2.43 -9.01 8.43
CA SER A 33 -1.94 -9.25 9.80
C SER A 33 -0.85 -10.32 9.87
N CYS A 34 -0.18 -10.65 8.77
CA CYS A 34 0.86 -11.67 8.83
C CYS A 34 2.04 -11.23 9.74
N PRO A 35 2.84 -12.17 10.27
CA PRO A 35 3.95 -11.85 11.17
C PRO A 35 5.06 -10.97 10.56
N HIS A 36 5.13 -10.83 9.24
CA HIS A 36 6.05 -9.88 8.60
C HIS A 36 5.50 -8.45 8.68
N ASP A 37 4.22 -8.26 8.31
CA ASP A 37 3.55 -6.97 8.32
C ASP A 37 3.50 -6.36 9.72
N THR A 38 3.14 -7.17 10.73
CA THR A 38 3.06 -6.69 12.11
C THR A 38 4.42 -6.30 12.68
N ARG A 39 5.49 -7.04 12.36
CA ARG A 39 6.85 -6.72 12.80
C ARG A 39 7.44 -5.48 12.11
N ILE A 40 7.19 -5.32 10.81
CA ILE A 40 7.76 -4.22 10.04
C ILE A 40 7.04 -2.90 10.36
N SER A 41 5.73 -2.94 10.56
CA SER A 41 4.95 -1.74 10.88
C SER A 41 4.89 -1.41 12.36
N GLY A 42 5.06 -2.41 13.24
CA GLY A 42 4.73 -2.28 14.66
C GLY A 42 3.23 -2.15 14.93
N ALA A 43 2.38 -2.39 13.93
CA ALA A 43 0.93 -2.26 13.99
C ALA A 43 0.23 -3.64 13.95
N PRO A 44 -1.03 -3.76 14.41
CA PRO A 44 -1.77 -5.04 14.38
C PRO A 44 -2.10 -5.52 12.95
N ALA A 45 -2.10 -4.60 11.98
CA ALA A 45 -2.26 -4.87 10.57
C ALA A 45 -1.67 -3.72 9.74
N VAL A 46 -1.34 -3.99 8.49
CA VAL A 46 -1.05 -2.96 7.48
C VAL A 46 -2.19 -2.91 6.47
N LEU A 47 -2.68 -1.71 6.16
CA LEU A 47 -3.54 -1.48 5.00
C LEU A 47 -2.65 -1.36 3.76
N TRP A 48 -2.79 -2.29 2.83
CA TRP A 48 -2.16 -2.27 1.52
C TRP A 48 -3.15 -1.80 0.47
N VAL A 49 -2.68 -0.97 -0.45
CA VAL A 49 -3.45 -0.47 -1.59
C VAL A 49 -2.60 -0.62 -2.84
N GLY A 50 -3.10 -1.38 -3.81
CA GLY A 50 -2.40 -1.64 -5.07
C GLY A 50 -2.57 -0.53 -6.10
N PHE A 51 -1.54 -0.35 -6.92
CA PHE A 51 -1.55 0.49 -8.11
C PHE A 51 -0.70 -0.18 -9.19
N ASP A 52 -0.84 0.24 -10.44
CA ASP A 52 0.09 -0.16 -11.50
C ASP A 52 1.52 0.25 -11.14
N ARG A 53 2.45 -0.70 -11.20
CA ARG A 53 3.86 -0.51 -10.87
C ARG A 53 4.51 0.56 -11.75
N ASP A 54 4.18 0.62 -13.03
CA ASP A 54 4.71 1.61 -13.96
C ASP A 54 4.09 2.99 -13.74
N GLY A 55 2.97 3.04 -13.00
CA GLY A 55 2.33 4.27 -12.54
C GLY A 55 3.00 4.95 -11.33
N LEU A 56 3.97 4.29 -10.67
CA LEU A 56 4.66 4.83 -9.50
C LEU A 56 5.85 5.72 -9.90
N THR A 57 5.88 6.93 -9.36
CA THR A 57 7.00 7.86 -9.52
C THR A 57 7.40 8.45 -8.18
N TRP A 58 8.70 8.44 -7.87
CA TRP A 58 9.25 9.11 -6.70
C TRP A 58 9.47 10.58 -6.99
N THR A 59 8.78 11.45 -6.25
CA THR A 59 8.73 12.90 -6.50
C THR A 59 9.42 13.73 -5.42
N GLY A 60 9.74 13.10 -4.28
CA GLY A 60 10.42 13.75 -3.17
C GLY A 60 11.95 13.81 -3.34
N PRO A 61 12.64 14.68 -2.58
CA PRO A 61 14.09 14.86 -2.67
C PRO A 61 14.90 13.63 -2.25
N GLY A 62 14.29 12.69 -1.54
CA GLY A 62 14.92 11.41 -1.16
C GLY A 62 14.91 10.35 -2.27
N GLY A 63 14.18 10.58 -3.37
CA GLY A 63 14.05 9.59 -4.45
C GLY A 63 13.39 8.29 -3.97
N GLU A 64 13.98 7.16 -4.35
CA GLU A 64 13.51 5.83 -3.94
C GLU A 64 13.70 5.56 -2.44
N PRO A 65 12.81 4.76 -1.83
CA PRO A 65 12.97 4.31 -0.46
C PRO A 65 14.17 3.34 -0.34
N THR A 66 14.59 3.08 0.88
CA THR A 66 15.50 1.96 1.14
C THR A 66 14.73 0.65 1.07
N TRP A 67 15.24 -0.29 0.29
CA TRP A 67 14.62 -1.58 0.04
C TRP A 67 15.13 -2.67 0.99
N TYR A 68 14.23 -3.50 1.49
CA TYR A 68 14.52 -4.68 2.30
C TYR A 68 13.78 -5.90 1.76
N ALA A 69 14.50 -6.99 1.49
CA ALA A 69 13.91 -8.25 1.03
C ALA A 69 13.24 -8.97 2.21
N THR A 70 11.92 -8.92 2.26
CA THR A 70 11.13 -9.57 3.33
C THR A 70 10.80 -11.03 3.02
N TRP A 71 10.91 -11.40 1.75
CA TRP A 71 10.72 -12.75 1.22
C TRP A 71 11.55 -12.87 -0.07
N PRO A 72 11.96 -14.08 -0.52
CA PRO A 72 12.78 -14.22 -1.72
C PRO A 72 12.26 -13.49 -2.97
N THR A 73 10.94 -13.39 -3.14
CA THR A 73 10.29 -12.75 -4.30
C THR A 73 9.57 -11.45 -3.94
N LEU A 74 9.76 -10.92 -2.72
CA LEU A 74 9.04 -9.73 -2.26
C LEU A 74 9.93 -8.83 -1.41
N ARG A 75 10.07 -7.59 -1.87
CA ARG A 75 10.82 -6.53 -1.20
C ARG A 75 9.93 -5.39 -0.80
N ARG A 76 10.32 -4.69 0.25
CA ARG A 76 9.56 -3.56 0.77
C ARG A 76 10.43 -2.34 1.00
N GLY A 77 9.86 -1.18 0.74
CA GLY A 77 10.52 0.12 0.82
C GLY A 77 10.13 0.87 2.09
N PHE A 78 11.10 1.45 2.76
CA PHE A 78 10.91 2.36 3.89
C PHE A 78 11.76 3.63 3.76
N CYS A 79 11.33 4.69 4.44
CA CYS A 79 12.11 5.92 4.50
C CYS A 79 13.32 5.75 5.41
N PRO A 80 14.57 5.93 4.93
CA PRO A 80 15.76 5.77 5.78
C PRO A 80 15.88 6.83 6.88
N ARG A 81 15.12 7.93 6.80
CA ARG A 81 15.20 9.03 7.76
C ARG A 81 14.21 8.91 8.91
N CYS A 82 12.99 8.46 8.65
CA CYS A 82 11.93 8.39 9.66
C CYS A 82 11.34 6.99 9.85
N GLY A 83 11.83 5.98 9.13
CA GLY A 83 11.39 4.60 9.26
C GLY A 83 10.00 4.30 8.69
N THR A 84 9.27 5.27 8.14
CA THR A 84 7.93 5.02 7.57
C THR A 84 8.01 3.96 6.50
N HIS A 85 7.24 2.89 6.67
CA HIS A 85 7.05 1.85 5.67
C HIS A 85 6.09 2.34 4.59
N LEU A 86 6.48 2.24 3.33
CA LEU A 86 5.77 2.90 2.23
C LEU A 86 5.22 1.95 1.20
N VAL A 87 5.98 0.92 0.83
CA VAL A 87 5.73 0.19 -0.41
C VAL A 87 6.16 -1.26 -0.32
N SER A 88 5.48 -2.14 -1.05
CA SER A 88 5.80 -3.54 -1.23
C SER A 88 5.70 -3.89 -2.72
N VAL A 89 6.73 -4.57 -3.24
CA VAL A 89 6.84 -4.99 -4.64
C VAL A 89 7.16 -6.48 -4.65
N ALA A 90 6.34 -7.26 -5.36
CA ALA A 90 6.60 -8.66 -5.67
C ALA A 90 7.20 -8.77 -7.08
N ASP A 91 8.10 -9.73 -7.28
CA ASP A 91 8.80 -9.91 -8.55
C ASP A 91 7.88 -10.38 -9.68
N ASP A 92 6.81 -11.09 -9.35
CA ASP A 92 5.83 -11.69 -10.25
C ASP A 92 4.53 -10.88 -10.39
N SER A 93 4.54 -9.61 -9.97
CA SER A 93 3.39 -8.72 -10.02
C SER A 93 3.68 -7.42 -10.77
N ASP A 94 2.74 -7.05 -11.65
CA ASP A 94 2.68 -5.74 -12.29
C ASP A 94 2.08 -4.68 -11.34
N ALA A 95 1.61 -5.07 -10.17
CA ALA A 95 1.10 -4.16 -9.15
C ALA A 95 2.18 -3.83 -8.11
N VAL A 96 2.19 -2.57 -7.68
CA VAL A 96 2.90 -2.09 -6.50
C VAL A 96 1.90 -1.80 -5.39
N MET A 97 2.16 -2.33 -4.18
CA MET A 97 1.30 -2.06 -3.03
C MET A 97 1.91 -0.93 -2.22
N VAL A 98 1.15 0.12 -1.92
CA VAL A 98 1.56 1.17 -0.98
C VAL A 98 0.83 1.03 0.35
N THR A 99 1.46 1.48 1.44
CA THR A 99 0.77 1.56 2.73
C THR A 99 -0.30 2.63 2.64
N GLY A 100 -1.57 2.28 2.87
CA GLY A 100 -2.71 3.16 2.60
C GLY A 100 -2.59 4.51 3.30
N PHE A 101 -2.18 4.54 4.57
CA PHE A 101 -2.01 5.79 5.34
C PHE A 101 -0.76 6.61 5.01
N SER A 102 0.05 6.18 4.03
CA SER A 102 1.04 7.06 3.42
C SER A 102 0.46 7.91 2.27
N LEU A 103 -0.71 7.55 1.74
CA LEU A 103 -1.43 8.36 0.74
C LEU A 103 -2.02 9.61 1.40
N THR A 104 -2.07 10.71 0.63
CA THR A 104 -2.70 11.96 1.07
C THR A 104 -4.21 11.99 0.85
N ASP A 105 -4.72 11.10 0.00
CA ASP A 105 -6.15 10.89 -0.26
C ASP A 105 -6.48 9.40 -0.09
N LEU A 106 -7.42 9.12 0.81
CA LEU A 106 -7.87 7.78 1.17
C LEU A 106 -9.20 7.40 0.49
N SER A 107 -9.69 8.20 -0.46
CA SER A 107 -10.91 7.90 -1.20
C SER A 107 -10.81 6.53 -1.90
N GLY A 108 -11.80 5.66 -1.69
CA GLY A 108 -11.83 4.33 -2.29
C GLY A 108 -10.70 3.38 -1.83
N THR A 109 -10.05 3.65 -0.70
CA THR A 109 -9.05 2.72 -0.11
C THR A 109 -9.61 1.91 1.05
N ASP A 110 -10.93 1.88 1.22
CA ASP A 110 -11.57 1.09 2.27
C ASP A 110 -11.27 -0.40 2.05
N PRO A 111 -10.79 -1.14 3.07
CA PRO A 111 -10.34 -2.51 2.89
C PRO A 111 -11.51 -3.43 2.51
N VAL A 112 -11.42 -4.09 1.37
CA VAL A 112 -12.41 -5.10 0.91
C VAL A 112 -12.06 -6.51 1.38
N GLY A 113 -10.83 -6.72 1.85
CA GLY A 113 -10.32 -8.01 2.31
C GLY A 113 -9.39 -7.90 3.53
N HIS A 114 -9.10 -9.05 4.15
CA HIS A 114 -8.08 -9.17 5.19
C HIS A 114 -7.30 -10.49 5.08
N SER A 115 -6.05 -10.36 4.65
CA SER A 115 -5.07 -11.44 4.56
C SER A 115 -4.51 -11.83 5.94
N TYR A 116 -4.35 -13.13 6.19
CA TYR A 116 -3.87 -13.67 7.47
C TYR A 116 -4.72 -13.26 8.67
N ARG A 117 -6.05 -13.24 8.51
CA ARG A 117 -7.00 -12.88 9.57
C ARG A 117 -6.84 -13.73 10.83
N GLN A 118 -6.45 -15.00 10.69
CA GLN A 118 -6.19 -15.91 11.80
C GLN A 118 -4.97 -15.50 12.65
N GLU A 119 -4.05 -14.71 12.09
CA GLU A 119 -2.87 -14.16 12.78
C GLU A 119 -3.16 -12.76 13.38
N ALA A 120 -4.37 -12.23 13.18
CA ALA A 120 -4.74 -10.92 13.71
C ALA A 120 -4.74 -10.92 15.25
N ALA A 121 -4.48 -9.74 15.83
CA ALA A 121 -4.53 -9.58 17.27
C ALA A 121 -5.91 -10.01 17.81
N PRO A 122 -5.99 -10.80 18.90
CA PRO A 122 -7.23 -11.43 19.35
C PRO A 122 -8.31 -10.43 19.79
N TRP A 123 -7.90 -9.20 20.12
CA TRP A 123 -8.79 -8.11 20.51
C TRP A 123 -9.26 -7.24 19.33
N MET A 124 -8.72 -7.45 18.12
CA MET A 124 -9.01 -6.61 16.97
C MET A 124 -10.29 -7.06 16.26
N ALA A 125 -11.30 -6.19 16.27
CA ALA A 125 -12.44 -6.32 15.37
C ALA A 125 -12.07 -5.80 13.98
N ILE A 126 -12.32 -6.62 12.95
CA ILE A 126 -12.00 -6.30 11.56
C ILE A 126 -13.31 -6.01 10.83
N ALA A 127 -13.48 -4.76 10.41
CA ALA A 127 -14.57 -4.34 9.54
C ALA A 127 -14.03 -4.18 8.11
N LEU A 128 -14.73 -4.77 7.14
CA LEU A 128 -14.42 -4.67 5.72
C LEU A 128 -15.50 -3.84 5.02
N ALA A 129 -15.12 -3.13 3.98
CA ALA A 129 -16.04 -2.48 3.08
C ALA A 129 -16.99 -3.52 2.47
N GLN A 130 -18.21 -3.08 2.15
CA GLN A 130 -19.10 -3.90 1.33
C GLN A 130 -18.44 -4.08 -0.04
N PRO A 131 -18.47 -5.29 -0.63
CA PRO A 131 -18.03 -5.47 -2.00
C PRO A 131 -18.84 -4.53 -2.91
N PRO A 132 -18.24 -3.96 -3.96
CA PRO A 132 -18.98 -3.11 -4.89
C PRO A 132 -20.18 -3.89 -5.44
N VAL A 133 -21.33 -3.23 -5.52
CA VAL A 133 -22.66 -3.82 -5.83
C VAL A 133 -22.69 -4.61 -7.16
N ASN A 134 -21.65 -4.48 -8.00
CA ASN A 134 -21.56 -5.08 -9.33
C ASN A 134 -20.32 -6.00 -9.52
N ALA A 135 -19.66 -6.46 -8.45
CA ALA A 135 -18.67 -7.53 -8.56
C ALA A 135 -19.41 -8.87 -8.72
N GLU A 136 -19.81 -9.21 -9.95
CA GLU A 136 -20.32 -10.54 -10.27
C GLU A 136 -19.22 -11.60 -10.01
N ALA A 137 -19.68 -12.74 -9.50
CA ALA A 137 -18.92 -13.87 -8.98
C ALA A 137 -18.03 -14.59 -9.99
#